data_AF-A0A9D4GYL2-F1
#
_entry.id   AF-A0A9D4GYL2-F1
#
_cell.length_a   1.000
_cell.length_b   1.000
_cell.length_c   1.000
_cell.angle_alpha   90.00
_cell.angle_beta   90.00
_cell.angle_gamma   90.00
#
_symmetry.space_group_name_H-M   'P 1'
#
loop_
_entity.id
_entity.type
_entity.pdbx_description
1 polymer ?
#
loop_
_entity_poly.entity_id
_entity_poly.type
_entity_poly.pdbx_seq_one_letter_code
_entity_poly.pdbx_strand_id
1 'polypeptide(L)'
;MNLRLKPVFLGGIMKGADNQPPAMVPNRGLYMRKELKLLAKYFQVPLIEPANTAEMMFVKGTLKTQRFITAVDMMDSTKTEELSRQMWHRNWSRDEDITEPESLKQAGKRAGLSNAQINQGLEDMQSSKVKDRLKQFTDEALNHWAFGSPTIIAHTSDSPVMLFGSDRFPILAQVLGEKWEGPIPGGCKL
;
A
#
# COMPACT_ATOMS: atom_id res chain seq x y z
N MET A 1 -3.03 20.24 0.28
CA MET A 1 -3.59 18.94 -0.19
C MET A 1 -4.22 18.18 0.99
N ASN A 2 -5.31 17.44 0.77
CA ASN A 2 -5.88 16.50 1.75
C ASN A 2 -5.60 15.06 1.29
N LEU A 3 -4.61 14.39 1.89
CA LEU A 3 -4.25 13.02 1.56
C LEU A 3 -5.19 12.03 2.26
N ARG A 4 -5.83 11.15 1.48
CA ARG A 4 -6.65 10.04 2.01
C ARG A 4 -6.06 8.71 1.60
N LEU A 5 -5.56 7.97 2.57
CA LEU A 5 -5.07 6.60 2.35
C LEU A 5 -6.26 5.65 2.31
N LYS A 6 -6.36 4.86 1.24
CA LYS A 6 -7.42 3.84 1.08
C LYS A 6 -6.77 2.48 0.94
N PRO A 7 -6.88 1.58 1.95
CA PRO A 7 -6.43 0.21 1.81
C PRO A 7 -7.16 -0.48 0.65
N VAL A 8 -6.43 -1.12 -0.25
CA VAL A 8 -6.98 -1.82 -1.41
C VAL A 8 -6.38 -3.21 -1.51
N PHE A 9 -7.11 -4.13 -2.15
CA PHE A 9 -6.59 -5.47 -2.42
C PHE A 9 -6.10 -5.58 -3.86
N LEU A 10 -4.77 -5.60 -4.06
CA LEU A 10 -4.14 -5.66 -5.38
C LEU A 10 -4.62 -6.85 -6.22
N GLY A 11 -4.79 -8.03 -5.61
CA GLY A 11 -5.34 -9.20 -6.32
C GLY A 11 -6.76 -8.95 -6.87
N GLY A 12 -7.55 -8.14 -6.17
CA GLY A 12 -8.87 -7.70 -6.64
C GLY A 12 -8.79 -6.72 -7.81
N ILE A 13 -7.87 -5.74 -7.74
CA ILE A 13 -7.62 -4.80 -8.86
C ILE A 13 -7.17 -5.55 -10.11
N MET A 14 -6.18 -6.43 -9.98
CA MET A 14 -5.63 -7.17 -11.13
C MET A 14 -6.70 -8.04 -11.79
N LYS A 15 -7.52 -8.73 -11.00
CA LYS A 15 -8.65 -9.51 -11.52
C LYS A 15 -9.69 -8.61 -12.21
N GLY A 16 -10.05 -7.49 -11.60
CA GLY A 16 -11.07 -6.57 -12.14
C GLY A 16 -10.65 -5.86 -13.42
N ALA A 17 -9.34 -5.63 -13.60
CA ALA A 17 -8.77 -4.98 -14.77
C ALA A 17 -8.21 -5.95 -15.82
N ASP A 18 -8.40 -7.27 -15.65
CA ASP A 18 -7.81 -8.32 -16.49
C ASP A 18 -6.28 -8.15 -16.69
N ASN A 19 -5.58 -7.78 -15.62
CA ASN A 19 -4.14 -7.54 -15.64
C ASN A 19 -3.36 -8.69 -14.99
N GLN A 20 -2.12 -8.89 -15.45
CA GLN A 20 -1.22 -9.93 -14.96
C GLN A 20 0.00 -9.34 -14.26
N PRO A 21 0.63 -10.05 -13.31
CA PRO A 21 1.81 -9.53 -12.63
C PRO A 21 2.95 -9.28 -13.62
N PRO A 22 3.63 -8.12 -13.57
CA PRO A 22 4.68 -7.80 -14.54
C PRO A 22 5.86 -8.79 -14.49
N ALA A 23 6.11 -9.39 -13.32
CA ALA A 23 7.15 -10.39 -13.10
C ALA A 23 6.90 -11.72 -13.84
N MET A 24 5.70 -11.95 -14.40
CA MET A 24 5.44 -13.10 -15.28
C MET A 24 6.26 -13.03 -16.58
N VAL A 25 6.75 -11.85 -16.96
CA VAL A 25 7.74 -11.68 -18.03
C VAL A 25 9.15 -11.71 -17.39
N PRO A 26 10.00 -12.72 -17.65
CA PRO A 26 11.27 -12.90 -16.94
C PRO A 26 12.19 -11.67 -16.96
N ASN A 27 12.32 -11.02 -18.12
CA ASN A 27 13.14 -9.81 -18.26
C ASN A 27 12.59 -8.62 -17.45
N ARG A 28 11.26 -8.48 -17.35
CA ARG A 28 10.65 -7.44 -16.52
C ARG A 28 10.86 -7.73 -15.04
N GLY A 29 10.74 -8.99 -14.62
CA GLY A 29 11.04 -9.41 -13.25
C GLY A 29 12.48 -9.10 -12.84
N LEU A 30 13.46 -9.45 -13.70
CA LEU A 30 14.88 -9.13 -13.46
C LEU A 30 15.14 -7.62 -13.41
N TYR A 31 14.51 -6.86 -14.30
CA TYR A 31 14.59 -5.40 -14.30
C TYR A 31 14.08 -4.82 -12.98
N MET A 32 12.88 -5.21 -12.55
CA MET A 32 12.26 -4.71 -11.31
C MET A 32 13.16 -4.94 -10.08
N ARG A 33 13.75 -6.14 -9.92
CA ARG A 33 14.65 -6.41 -8.78
C ARG A 33 15.89 -5.52 -8.77
N LYS A 34 16.45 -5.22 -9.94
CA LYS A 34 17.59 -4.28 -10.06
C LYS A 34 17.15 -2.85 -9.77
N GLU A 35 16.01 -2.44 -10.31
CA GLU A 35 15.46 -1.10 -10.16
C GLU A 35 15.07 -0.78 -8.71
N LEU A 36 14.45 -1.72 -7.99
CA LEU A 36 14.07 -1.54 -6.58
C LEU A 36 15.26 -1.10 -5.70
N LYS A 37 16.47 -1.61 -5.96
CA LYS A 37 17.69 -1.20 -5.23
C LYS A 37 18.09 0.24 -5.52
N LEU A 38 17.86 0.72 -6.74
CA LEU A 38 18.11 2.11 -7.13
C LEU A 38 17.04 3.03 -6.53
N LEU A 39 15.77 2.61 -6.60
CA LEU A 39 14.65 3.37 -6.04
C LEU A 39 14.73 3.48 -4.52
N ALA A 40 15.15 2.42 -3.81
CA ALA A 40 15.38 2.46 -2.36
C ALA A 40 16.35 3.60 -1.98
N LYS A 41 17.44 3.75 -2.75
CA LYS A 41 18.41 4.84 -2.55
C LYS A 41 17.84 6.20 -2.93
N TYR A 42 17.14 6.29 -4.06
CA TYR A 42 16.58 7.54 -4.59
C TYR A 42 15.50 8.12 -3.65
N PHE A 43 14.61 7.28 -3.14
CA PHE A 43 13.55 7.67 -2.21
C PHE A 43 13.99 7.66 -0.73
N GLN A 44 15.23 7.23 -0.41
CA GLN A 44 15.71 7.00 0.95
C GLN A 44 14.77 6.13 1.80
N VAL A 45 14.22 5.07 1.20
CA VAL A 45 13.37 4.09 1.88
C VAL A 45 14.23 2.85 2.18
N PRO A 46 14.21 2.29 3.42
CA PRO A 46 15.00 1.12 3.78
C PRO A 46 14.38 -0.17 3.23
N LEU A 47 14.27 -0.26 1.91
CA LEU A 47 13.68 -1.40 1.21
C LEU A 47 14.71 -2.51 1.01
N ILE A 48 14.40 -3.68 1.55
CA ILE A 48 15.14 -4.93 1.35
C ILE A 48 14.12 -5.94 0.81
N GLU A 49 14.39 -6.47 -0.39
CA GLU A 49 13.52 -7.47 -1.02
C GLU A 49 13.47 -8.74 -0.15
N PRO A 50 12.26 -9.27 0.17
CA PRO A 50 12.10 -10.53 0.88
C PRO A 50 12.82 -11.67 0.18
N ALA A 51 13.42 -12.61 0.92
CA ALA A 51 14.18 -13.71 0.33
C ALA A 51 13.33 -14.59 -0.61
N ASN A 52 12.03 -14.74 -0.31
CA ASN A 52 11.07 -15.46 -1.13
C ASN A 52 9.84 -14.60 -1.49
N THR A 53 10.05 -13.63 -2.38
CA THR A 53 8.98 -12.71 -2.82
C THR A 53 7.83 -13.45 -3.53
N ALA A 54 8.11 -14.57 -4.20
CA ALA A 54 7.09 -15.35 -4.90
C ALA A 54 6.12 -16.03 -3.91
N GLU A 55 6.62 -16.66 -2.86
CA GLU A 55 5.78 -17.22 -1.79
C GLU A 55 4.94 -16.14 -1.11
N MET A 56 5.55 -15.00 -0.81
CA MET A 56 4.84 -13.87 -0.21
C MET A 56 3.71 -13.35 -1.12
N MET A 57 3.96 -13.17 -2.41
CA MET A 57 2.97 -12.61 -3.35
C MET A 57 1.87 -13.60 -3.74
N PHE A 58 2.23 -14.86 -4.01
CA PHE A 58 1.34 -15.82 -4.68
C PHE A 58 0.80 -16.93 -3.76
N VAL A 59 1.41 -17.16 -2.61
CA VAL A 59 0.97 -18.21 -1.65
C VAL A 59 0.34 -17.57 -0.42
N LYS A 60 1.08 -16.71 0.29
CA LYS A 60 0.60 -16.06 1.51
C LYS A 60 -0.39 -14.93 1.20
N GLY A 61 -0.02 -14.06 0.26
CA GLY A 61 -0.79 -12.88 -0.10
C GLY A 61 -0.95 -11.89 1.06
N THR A 62 -1.76 -10.86 0.85
CA THR A 62 -1.92 -9.74 1.80
C THR A 62 -3.38 -9.50 2.21
N LEU A 63 -4.30 -10.41 1.88
CA LEU A 63 -5.73 -10.20 2.13
C LEU A 63 -6.05 -9.99 3.62
N LYS A 64 -5.46 -10.82 4.50
CA LYS A 64 -5.59 -10.66 5.96
C LYS A 64 -5.03 -9.31 6.42
N THR A 65 -3.83 -8.96 5.97
CA THR A 65 -3.17 -7.69 6.29
C THR A 65 -4.01 -6.49 5.86
N GLN A 66 -4.52 -6.48 4.62
CA GLN A 66 -5.35 -5.38 4.10
C GLN A 66 -6.66 -5.25 4.88
N ARG A 67 -7.32 -6.37 5.24
CA ARG A 67 -8.51 -6.33 6.10
C ARG A 67 -8.21 -5.77 7.48
N PHE A 68 -7.08 -6.12 8.09
CA PHE A 68 -6.68 -5.56 9.38
C PHE A 68 -6.43 -4.05 9.30
N ILE A 69 -5.73 -3.59 8.26
CA ILE A 69 -5.54 -2.15 8.03
C ILE A 69 -6.90 -1.46 7.80
N THR A 70 -7.81 -2.04 7.01
CA THR A 70 -9.16 -1.51 6.83
C THR A 70 -9.96 -1.45 8.13
N ALA A 71 -9.87 -2.47 8.99
CA ALA A 71 -10.54 -2.46 10.30
C ALA A 71 -10.04 -1.28 11.14
N VAL A 72 -8.72 -1.08 11.22
CA VAL A 72 -8.12 0.03 11.96
C VAL A 72 -8.48 1.39 11.34
N ASP A 73 -8.46 1.51 10.01
CA ASP A 73 -8.88 2.72 9.28
C ASP A 73 -10.32 3.13 9.61
N MET A 74 -11.22 2.14 9.70
CA MET A 74 -12.62 2.36 10.06
C MET A 74 -12.82 2.81 11.52
N MET A 75 -11.89 2.47 12.41
CA MET A 75 -11.89 2.93 13.81
C MET A 75 -11.26 4.31 13.95
N ASP A 76 -10.10 4.50 13.34
CA ASP A 76 -9.29 5.71 13.40
C ASP A 76 -8.35 5.80 12.18
N SER A 77 -8.82 6.50 11.15
CA SER A 77 -8.06 6.72 9.91
C SER A 77 -6.72 7.42 10.10
N THR A 78 -6.46 8.09 11.23
CA THR A 78 -5.15 8.72 11.50
C THR A 78 -4.06 7.68 11.74
N LYS A 79 -4.43 6.43 12.06
CA LYS A 79 -3.49 5.32 12.28
C LYS A 79 -3.11 4.59 10.99
N THR A 80 -3.84 4.82 9.91
CA THR A 80 -3.67 4.08 8.64
C THR A 80 -2.27 4.25 8.07
N GLU A 81 -1.70 5.45 8.11
CA GLU A 81 -0.36 5.73 7.59
C GLU A 81 0.71 4.92 8.33
N GLU A 82 0.80 5.10 9.65
CA GLU A 82 1.85 4.48 10.45
C GLU A 82 1.69 2.96 10.52
N LEU A 83 0.45 2.45 10.62
CA LEU A 83 0.22 1.00 10.58
C LEU A 83 0.68 0.40 9.25
N SER A 84 0.34 1.04 8.13
CA SER A 84 0.76 0.55 6.82
C SER A 84 2.28 0.60 6.68
N ARG A 85 2.93 1.68 7.15
CA ARG A 85 4.40 1.80 7.20
C ARG A 85 5.03 0.65 7.98
N GLN A 86 4.49 0.31 9.16
CA GLN A 86 5.00 -0.81 9.96
C GLN A 86 4.83 -2.17 9.25
N MET A 87 3.72 -2.39 8.54
CA MET A 87 3.53 -3.60 7.72
C MET A 87 4.54 -3.66 6.56
N TRP A 88 4.79 -2.54 5.87
CA TRP A 88 5.82 -2.47 4.83
C TRP A 88 7.21 -2.76 5.39
N HIS A 89 7.59 -2.16 6.53
CA HIS A 89 8.88 -2.46 7.14
C HIS A 89 9.04 -3.92 7.59
N ARG A 90 7.97 -4.55 8.08
CA ARG A 90 8.05 -5.97 8.45
C ARG A 90 8.46 -6.80 7.23
N ASN A 91 7.70 -6.73 6.16
CA ASN A 91 7.92 -7.56 4.98
C ASN A 91 9.10 -7.05 4.12
N TRP A 92 9.02 -5.82 3.63
CA TRP A 92 9.94 -5.23 2.65
C TRP A 92 11.16 -4.53 3.27
N SER A 93 11.51 -4.85 4.51
CA SER A 93 12.74 -4.35 5.15
C SER A 93 13.36 -5.40 6.07
N ARG A 94 12.54 -6.16 6.80
CA ARG A 94 13.02 -7.18 7.75
C ARG A 94 12.73 -8.62 7.34
N ASP A 95 12.08 -8.85 6.21
CA ASP A 95 11.67 -10.18 5.74
C ASP A 95 10.83 -10.94 6.81
N GLU A 96 9.97 -10.20 7.50
CA GLU A 96 9.09 -10.71 8.55
C GLU A 96 7.67 -10.94 8.03
N ASP A 97 6.99 -11.92 8.63
CA ASP A 97 5.60 -12.24 8.34
C ASP A 97 4.65 -11.05 8.61
N ILE A 98 3.59 -10.96 7.79
CA ILE A 98 2.51 -9.97 7.88
C ILE A 98 1.11 -10.59 7.80
N THR A 99 0.99 -11.92 7.88
CA THR A 99 -0.30 -12.61 7.69
C THR A 99 -0.87 -13.21 8.97
N GLU A 100 -0.02 -13.52 9.94
CA GLU A 100 -0.42 -14.13 11.21
C GLU A 100 -0.89 -13.11 12.24
N PRO A 101 -1.86 -13.45 13.13
CA PRO A 101 -2.38 -12.52 14.12
C PRO A 101 -1.31 -11.86 15.01
N GLU A 102 -0.28 -12.62 15.40
CA GLU A 102 0.81 -12.08 16.22
C GLU A 102 1.68 -11.09 15.40
N SER A 103 1.89 -11.34 14.11
CA SER A 103 2.55 -10.39 13.22
C SER A 103 1.79 -9.07 13.11
N LEU A 104 0.47 -9.15 12.95
CA LEU A 104 -0.41 -7.98 12.89
C LEU A 104 -0.39 -7.18 14.19
N LYS A 105 -0.42 -7.88 15.34
CA LYS A 105 -0.32 -7.28 16.66
C LYS A 105 1.01 -6.57 16.90
N GLN A 106 2.13 -7.17 16.48
CA GLN A 106 3.45 -6.53 16.59
C GLN A 106 3.52 -5.24 15.77
N ALA A 107 3.01 -5.25 14.53
CA ALA A 107 2.93 -4.05 13.70
C ALA A 107 2.01 -2.99 14.33
N GLY A 108 0.85 -3.40 14.84
CA GLY A 108 -0.09 -2.51 15.51
C GLY A 108 0.50 -1.82 16.74
N LYS A 109 1.25 -2.55 17.57
CA LYS A 109 1.96 -1.97 18.73
C LYS A 109 3.02 -0.96 18.28
N ARG A 110 3.83 -1.29 17.27
CA ARG A 110 4.84 -0.37 16.73
C ARG A 110 4.21 0.89 16.14
N ALA A 111 2.99 0.77 15.60
CA ALA A 111 2.22 1.88 15.07
C ALA A 111 1.48 2.71 16.14
N GLY A 112 1.69 2.41 17.44
CA GLY A 112 1.06 3.15 18.53
C GLY A 112 -0.44 2.90 18.68
N LEU A 113 -0.92 1.70 18.29
CA LEU A 113 -2.26 1.24 18.66
C LEU A 113 -2.28 0.70 20.09
N SER A 114 -3.35 0.99 20.81
CA SER A 114 -3.62 0.35 22.10
C SER A 114 -3.93 -1.14 21.93
N ASN A 115 -3.74 -1.95 22.99
CA ASN A 115 -4.11 -3.36 22.97
C ASN A 115 -5.61 -3.55 22.64
N ALA A 116 -6.48 -2.64 23.09
CA ALA A 116 -7.91 -2.68 22.78
C ALA A 116 -8.17 -2.50 21.28
N GLN A 117 -7.55 -1.49 20.64
CA GLN A 117 -7.66 -1.27 19.19
C GLN A 117 -7.11 -2.46 18.39
N ILE A 118 -6.00 -3.05 18.82
CA ILE A 118 -5.42 -4.22 18.14
C ILE A 118 -6.36 -5.41 18.21
N ASN A 119 -6.88 -5.73 19.41
CA ASN A 119 -7.79 -6.85 19.61
C ASN A 119 -9.08 -6.65 18.79
N GLN A 120 -9.65 -5.45 18.83
CA GLN A 120 -10.81 -5.10 18.01
C GLN A 120 -10.51 -5.25 16.52
N GLY A 121 -9.36 -4.78 16.05
CA GLY A 121 -8.98 -4.89 14.63
C GLY A 121 -8.82 -6.34 14.16
N LEU A 122 -8.27 -7.20 15.02
CA LEU A 122 -8.11 -8.64 14.75
C LEU A 122 -9.46 -9.37 14.70
N GLU A 123 -10.44 -8.94 15.49
CA GLU A 123 -11.81 -9.46 15.43
C GLU A 123 -12.54 -8.93 14.19
N ASP A 124 -12.57 -7.60 14.02
CA ASP A 124 -13.33 -6.92 12.98
C ASP A 124 -12.87 -7.27 11.57
N MET A 125 -11.58 -7.58 11.36
CA MET A 125 -11.07 -7.96 10.04
C MET A 125 -11.75 -9.20 9.44
N GLN A 126 -12.48 -9.99 10.25
CA GLN A 126 -13.28 -11.13 9.77
C GLN A 126 -14.75 -10.78 9.50
N SER A 127 -15.21 -9.61 9.96
CA SER A 127 -16.60 -9.15 9.78
C SER A 127 -16.94 -8.89 8.31
N SER A 128 -18.22 -9.01 7.97
CA SER A 128 -18.73 -8.58 6.65
C SER A 128 -18.46 -7.10 6.41
N LYS A 129 -18.70 -6.26 7.41
CA LYS A 129 -18.50 -4.81 7.35
C LYS A 129 -17.10 -4.42 6.86
N VAL A 130 -16.03 -5.03 7.40
CA VAL A 130 -14.66 -4.74 6.97
C VAL A 130 -14.35 -5.34 5.59
N LYS A 131 -14.84 -6.56 5.31
CA LYS A 131 -14.69 -7.20 4.00
C LYS A 131 -15.31 -6.34 2.88
N ASP A 132 -16.53 -5.86 3.12
CA ASP A 132 -17.28 -5.02 2.19
C ASP A 132 -16.61 -3.65 2.02
N ARG A 133 -16.05 -3.08 3.10
CA ARG A 133 -15.31 -1.82 3.02
C ARG A 133 -14.03 -1.94 2.18
N LEU A 134 -13.24 -3.00 2.38
CA LEU A 134 -12.04 -3.24 1.57
C LEU A 134 -12.41 -3.46 0.09
N LYS A 135 -13.52 -4.19 -0.16
CA LYS A 135 -14.06 -4.36 -1.51
C LYS A 135 -14.47 -3.02 -2.10
N GLN A 136 -15.18 -2.18 -1.36
CA GLN A 136 -15.61 -0.85 -1.82
C GLN A 136 -14.42 0.03 -2.24
N PHE A 137 -13.35 0.08 -1.44
CA PHE A 137 -12.15 0.83 -1.82
C PHE A 137 -11.47 0.26 -3.08
N THR A 138 -11.46 -1.06 -3.21
CA THR A 138 -10.90 -1.74 -4.39
C THR A 138 -11.75 -1.46 -5.65
N ASP A 139 -13.07 -1.51 -5.53
CA ASP A 139 -14.01 -1.19 -6.62
C ASP A 139 -13.93 0.29 -7.01
N GLU A 140 -13.76 1.19 -6.03
CA GLU A 140 -13.57 2.62 -6.31
C GLU A 140 -12.32 2.86 -7.16
N ALA A 141 -11.21 2.19 -6.84
CA ALA A 141 -10.00 2.26 -7.66
C ALA A 141 -10.25 1.75 -9.09
N LEU A 142 -10.96 0.63 -9.25
CA LEU A 142 -11.35 0.08 -10.55
C LEU A 142 -12.26 1.02 -11.35
N ASN A 143 -13.21 1.70 -10.70
CA ASN A 143 -14.07 2.71 -11.33
C ASN A 143 -13.26 3.93 -11.83
N HIS A 144 -12.06 4.14 -11.28
CA HIS A 144 -11.08 5.10 -11.77
C HIS A 144 -10.01 4.46 -12.68
N TRP A 145 -10.33 3.33 -13.31
CA TRP A 145 -9.48 2.64 -14.28
C TRP A 145 -8.17 2.10 -13.70
N ALA A 146 -8.09 1.87 -12.38
CA ALA A 146 -6.91 1.27 -11.78
C ALA A 146 -6.67 -0.13 -12.36
N PHE A 147 -5.47 -0.36 -12.86
CA PHE A 147 -5.02 -1.67 -13.35
C PHE A 147 -3.90 -2.25 -12.46
N GLY A 148 -3.49 -1.55 -11.41
CA GLY A 148 -2.45 -1.97 -10.49
C GLY A 148 -2.32 -1.03 -9.29
N SER A 149 -1.22 -1.17 -8.55
CA SER A 149 -0.89 -0.34 -7.39
C SER A 149 0.59 0.10 -7.43
N PRO A 150 0.92 1.32 -6.97
CA PRO A 150 -0.01 2.33 -6.45
C PRO A 150 -0.81 3.03 -7.56
N THR A 151 -2.04 3.40 -7.23
CA THR A 151 -2.89 4.30 -8.02
C THR A 151 -3.26 5.50 -7.16
N ILE A 152 -3.06 6.70 -7.68
CA ILE A 152 -3.35 7.98 -7.02
C ILE A 152 -4.49 8.65 -7.79
N ILE A 153 -5.56 9.03 -7.09
CA ILE A 153 -6.66 9.82 -7.66
C ILE A 153 -6.56 11.24 -7.12
N ALA A 154 -6.14 12.17 -7.98
CA ALA A 154 -6.04 13.58 -7.66
C ALA A 154 -7.37 14.28 -8.02
N HIS A 155 -8.12 14.70 -7.01
CA HIS A 155 -9.33 15.51 -7.22
C HIS A 155 -8.93 16.98 -7.43
N THR A 156 -9.11 17.49 -8.64
CA THR A 156 -8.89 18.90 -9.00
C THR A 156 -10.22 19.66 -9.06
N SER A 157 -10.19 20.96 -9.36
CA SER A 157 -11.40 21.77 -9.58
C SER A 157 -12.25 21.26 -10.76
N ASP A 158 -11.60 20.68 -11.77
CA ASP A 158 -12.25 20.35 -13.03
C ASP A 158 -12.73 18.90 -13.04
N SER A 159 -11.81 17.96 -12.80
CA SER A 159 -12.11 16.52 -12.78
C SER A 159 -11.05 15.72 -12.01
N PRO A 160 -11.40 14.50 -11.54
CA PRO A 160 -10.40 13.59 -10.98
C PRO A 160 -9.42 13.11 -12.04
N VAL A 161 -8.11 13.19 -11.74
CA VAL A 161 -7.04 12.65 -12.58
C VAL A 161 -6.48 11.40 -11.91
N MET A 162 -6.45 10.28 -12.64
CA MET A 162 -5.79 9.06 -12.18
C MET A 162 -4.33 9.02 -12.62
N LEU A 163 -3.44 8.72 -11.68
CA LEU A 163 -2.00 8.56 -11.90
C LEU A 163 -1.56 7.20 -11.36
N PHE A 164 -0.90 6.40 -12.19
CA PHE A 164 -0.40 5.08 -11.83
C PHE A 164 1.12 5.10 -11.63
N GLY A 165 1.59 4.49 -10.54
CA GLY A 165 3.02 4.33 -10.24
C GLY A 165 3.57 5.35 -9.24
N SER A 166 4.73 5.03 -8.67
CA SER A 166 5.48 5.90 -7.73
C SER A 166 6.34 6.96 -8.44
N ASP A 167 6.34 6.96 -9.76
CA ASP A 167 7.15 7.81 -10.65
C ASP A 167 6.32 8.94 -11.29
N ARG A 168 5.06 9.13 -10.86
CA ARG A 168 4.16 10.18 -11.34
C ARG A 168 4.06 11.40 -10.42
N PHE A 169 4.80 11.44 -9.31
CA PHE A 169 4.77 12.61 -8.41
C PHE A 169 5.13 13.96 -9.05
N PRO A 170 6.07 14.07 -10.01
CA PRO A 170 6.30 15.33 -10.73
C PRO A 170 5.07 15.80 -11.52
N ILE A 171 4.34 14.85 -12.14
CA ILE A 171 3.10 15.13 -12.86
C ILE A 171 1.98 15.47 -11.88
N LEU A 172 1.89 14.76 -10.75
CA LEU A 172 0.95 15.10 -9.68
C LEU A 172 1.15 16.54 -9.19
N ALA A 173 2.40 16.96 -8.97
CA ALA A 173 2.72 18.32 -8.56
C ALA A 173 2.22 19.34 -9.60
N GLN A 174 2.47 19.09 -10.89
CA GLN A 174 1.95 19.93 -11.98
C GLN A 174 0.41 19.98 -11.99
N VAL A 175 -0.27 18.83 -11.85
CA VAL A 175 -1.75 18.76 -11.82
C VAL A 175 -2.33 19.55 -10.64
N LEU A 176 -1.63 19.57 -9.51
CA LEU A 176 -2.05 20.30 -8.31
C LEU A 176 -1.60 21.78 -8.29
N GLY A 177 -0.82 22.23 -9.28
CA GLY A 177 -0.22 23.56 -9.27
C GLY A 177 0.88 23.74 -8.21
N GLU A 178 1.46 22.64 -7.73
CA GLU A 178 2.47 22.59 -6.68
C GLU A 178 3.88 22.48 -7.29
N LYS A 179 4.89 22.90 -6.54
CA LYS A 179 6.30 22.74 -6.92
C LYS A 179 6.79 21.33 -6.58
N TRP A 180 7.37 20.63 -7.55
CA TRP A 180 8.07 19.37 -7.29
C TRP A 180 9.49 19.64 -6.77
N GLU A 181 9.78 19.18 -5.55
CA GLU A 181 11.09 19.37 -4.91
C GLU A 181 11.94 18.09 -4.86
N GLY A 182 11.57 17.10 -5.66
CA GLY A 182 12.17 15.77 -5.61
C GLY A 182 11.48 14.85 -4.59
N PRO A 183 11.93 13.59 -4.49
CA PRO A 183 11.33 12.58 -3.61
C PRO A 183 11.51 12.86 -2.11
N ILE A 184 12.37 13.82 -1.75
CA ILE A 184 12.75 14.14 -0.38
C ILE A 184 12.68 15.66 -0.21
N PRO A 185 11.47 16.22 -0.20
CA PRO A 185 11.28 17.66 -0.02
C PRO A 185 11.82 18.07 1.37
N GLY A 186 12.54 19.19 1.43
CA GLY A 186 13.09 19.73 2.68
C GLY A 186 14.17 18.88 3.39
N GLY A 187 14.62 17.77 2.80
CA GLY A 187 15.68 16.93 3.38
C GLY A 187 15.26 16.05 4.56
N CYS A 188 13.97 15.86 4.81
CA CYS A 188 13.47 14.94 5.83
C CYS A 188 13.93 13.51 5.55
N LYS A 189 14.62 12.88 6.51
CA LYS A 189 14.98 11.46 6.47
C LYS A 189 13.87 10.64 7.14
N LEU A 190 13.42 9.58 6.46
CA LEU A 190 12.47 8.58 6.98
C LEU A 190 13.12 7.69 8.04
#